data_AF-T1AAG6-F1
#
_entry.id   AF-T1AAG6-F1
#
_cell.length_a   1.000
_cell.length_b   1.000
_cell.length_c   1.000
_cell.angle_alpha   90.00
_cell.angle_beta   90.00
_cell.angle_gamma   90.00
#
_symmetry.space_group_name_H-M   'P 1'
#
loop_
_entity.id
_entity.type
_entity.pdbx_description
1 polymer ?
#
loop_
_entity_poly.entity_id
_entity_poly.type
_entity_poly.pdbx_seq_one_letter_code
_entity_poly.pdbx_strand_id
1 'polypeptide(L)' 'LSSNALARAIGVTPARVNDIANEKRGITADSALRLARYFGTTAELWMNLQKRYELETARHELHDTLTHIQPRAA' A
#
# COMPACT_ATOMS: atom_id res chain seq x y z
N LEU A 1 -10.68 9.27 14.46
CA LEU A 1 -9.57 8.45 15.00
C LEU A 1 -8.26 9.20 14.73
N SER A 2 -7.41 9.45 15.74
CA SER A 2 -6.09 10.09 15.51
C SER A 2 -5.02 9.05 15.17
N SER A 3 -3.93 9.45 14.50
CA SER A 3 -2.81 8.55 14.17
C SER A 3 -2.20 7.89 15.40
N ASN A 4 -2.06 8.64 16.49
CA ASN A 4 -1.59 8.11 17.78
C ASN A 4 -2.53 7.04 18.34
N ALA A 5 -3.85 7.26 18.24
CA ALA A 5 -4.83 6.30 18.71
C ALA A 5 -4.80 5.01 17.87
N LEU A 6 -4.74 5.13 16.55
CA LEU A 6 -4.63 3.97 15.65
C LEU A 6 -3.33 3.21 15.88
N ALA A 7 -2.19 3.90 15.97
CA ALA A 7 -0.89 3.28 16.16
C ALA A 7 -0.83 2.43 17.43
N ARG A 8 -1.35 2.96 18.55
CA ARG A 8 -1.49 2.19 19.79
C ARG A 8 -2.40 0.97 19.62
N ALA A 9 -3.54 1.14 18.95
CA ALA A 9 -4.50 0.07 18.78
C ALA A 9 -3.99 -1.09 17.91
N ILE A 10 -3.13 -0.81 16.93
CA ILE A 10 -2.58 -1.82 16.02
C ILE A 10 -1.13 -2.24 16.35
N GLY A 11 -0.59 -1.75 17.48
CA GLY A 11 0.72 -2.13 18.01
C GLY A 11 1.89 -1.69 17.13
N VAL A 12 1.87 -0.47 16.60
CA VAL A 12 2.96 0.11 15.80
C VAL A 12 3.31 1.52 16.29
N THR A 13 4.41 2.09 15.78
CA THR A 13 4.78 3.47 16.11
C THR A 13 3.84 4.49 15.45
N PRO A 14 3.54 5.63 16.09
CA PRO A 14 2.77 6.70 15.44
C PRO A 14 3.39 7.22 14.15
N ALA A 15 4.73 7.26 14.09
CA ALA A 15 5.47 7.63 12.88
C ALA A 15 5.09 6.73 11.70
N ARG A 16 4.96 5.40 11.89
CA ARG A 16 4.55 4.48 10.83
C ARG A 16 3.16 4.82 10.29
N VAL A 17 2.19 5.07 11.18
CA VAL A 17 0.82 5.43 10.76
C VAL A 17 0.81 6.79 10.07
N ASN A 18 1.57 7.76 10.58
CA ASN A 18 1.69 9.08 9.95
C ASN A 18 2.34 8.99 8.57
N ASP A 19 3.39 8.20 8.40
CA ASP A 19 4.05 8.06 7.10
C ASP A 19 3.12 7.41 6.07
N ILE A 20 2.32 6.41 6.47
CA ILE A 20 1.30 5.81 5.60
C ILE A 20 0.20 6.83 5.27
N ALA A 21 -0.30 7.55 6.27
CA ALA A 21 -1.38 8.53 6.08
C ALA A 21 -0.95 9.76 5.25
N ASN A 22 0.34 10.09 5.23
CA ASN A 22 0.91 11.16 4.42
C ASN A 22 1.57 10.64 3.13
N GLU A 23 1.27 9.40 2.72
CA GLU A 23 1.75 8.81 1.46
C GLU A 23 3.29 8.71 1.34
N LYS A 24 4.01 8.85 2.45
CA LYS A 24 5.49 8.74 2.52
C LYS A 24 5.96 7.29 2.61
N ARG A 25 5.04 6.36 2.92
CA ARG A 25 5.32 4.93 3.07
C ARG A 25 4.15 4.11 2.55
N GLY A 26 4.45 3.11 1.73
CA GLY A 26 3.48 2.11 1.30
C GLY A 26 3.05 1.16 2.41
N ILE A 27 1.92 0.49 2.21
CA ILE A 27 1.41 -0.53 3.11
C ILE A 27 2.15 -1.85 2.88
N THR A 28 2.86 -2.32 3.91
CA THR A 28 3.48 -3.66 3.93
C THR A 28 2.49 -4.74 4.36
N ALA A 29 2.81 -6.02 4.15
CA ALA A 29 2.00 -7.14 4.62
C ALA A 29 1.75 -7.12 6.14
N ASP A 30 2.77 -6.78 6.96
CA ASP A 30 2.62 -6.59 8.42
C ASP A 30 1.59 -5.50 8.74
N SER A 31 1.65 -4.35 8.05
CA SER A 31 0.69 -3.26 8.24
C SER A 31 -0.72 -3.68 7.79
N ALA A 32 -0.83 -4.38 6.66
CA ALA A 32 -2.09 -4.89 6.14
C ALA A 32 -2.78 -5.86 7.11
N LEU A 33 -2.05 -6.83 7.67
CA LEU A 33 -2.59 -7.78 8.66
C LEU A 33 -3.11 -7.06 9.92
N ARG A 34 -2.36 -6.06 10.40
CA ARG A 34 -2.73 -5.27 11.57
C ARG A 34 -3.96 -4.40 11.33
N LEU A 35 -4.01 -3.71 10.19
CA LEU A 35 -5.14 -2.89 9.79
C LEU A 35 -6.39 -3.76 9.58
N ALA A 36 -6.24 -4.92 8.93
CA ALA A 36 -7.32 -5.89 8.73
C ALA A 36 -7.91 -6.37 10.05
N ARG A 37 -7.05 -6.77 11.00
CA ARG A 37 -7.49 -7.20 12.33
C ARG A 37 -8.25 -6.10 13.08
N TYR A 38 -7.79 -4.85 12.98
CA TYR A 38 -8.39 -3.73 13.70
C TYR A 38 -9.70 -3.22 13.09
N PHE A 39 -9.76 -3.13 11.76
CA PHE A 39 -10.93 -2.59 11.04
C PHE A 39 -11.95 -3.64 10.62
N GLY A 40 -11.71 -4.93 10.91
CA GLY A 40 -12.62 -6.01 10.51
C GLY A 40 -12.65 -6.22 8.99
N THR A 41 -11.52 -5.99 8.32
CA THR A 41 -11.36 -6.19 6.87
C THR A 41 -10.42 -7.35 6.58
N THR A 42 -10.07 -7.56 5.31
CA THR A 42 -9.04 -8.53 4.91
C THR A 42 -7.69 -7.85 4.68
N ALA A 43 -6.59 -8.59 4.77
CA ALA A 43 -5.26 -8.05 4.48
C ALA A 43 -5.09 -7.80 2.97
N GLU A 44 -5.73 -8.63 2.15
CA GLU A 44 -5.80 -8.52 0.70
C GLU A 44 -6.41 -7.20 0.26
N LEU A 45 -7.41 -6.69 0.98
CA LEU A 45 -7.98 -5.36 0.71
C LEU A 45 -6.89 -4.28 0.72
N TRP A 46 -6.07 -4.25 1.77
CA TRP A 46 -5.01 -3.27 1.93
C TRP A 46 -3.87 -3.48 0.94
N MET A 47 -3.47 -4.74 0.71
CA MET A 47 -2.43 -5.07 -0.27
C MET A 47 -2.87 -4.76 -1.71
N ASN A 48 -4.16 -4.92 -2.04
CA ASN A 48 -4.69 -4.57 -3.36
C ASN A 48 -4.66 -3.05 -3.59
N LEU A 49 -4.90 -2.23 -2.56
CA LEU A 49 -4.73 -0.78 -2.65
C LEU A 49 -3.27 -0.41 -2.93
N GLN A 50 -2.33 -0.99 -2.17
CA GLN A 50 -0.91 -0.78 -2.40
C GLN A 50 -0.47 -1.20 -3.80
N LYS A 51 -0.85 -2.42 -4.22
CA LYS A 51 -0.54 -2.96 -5.56
C LYS A 51 -1.10 -2.07 -6.67
N ARG A 52 -2.33 -1.60 -6.52
CA ARG A 52 -2.96 -0.72 -7.52
C ARG A 52 -2.20 0.60 -7.63
N TYR A 53 -1.84 1.22 -6.50
CA TYR A 53 -1.06 2.45 -6.49
C TYR A 53 0.30 2.24 -7.18
N GLU A 54 1.05 1.22 -6.77
CA GLU A 54 2.37 0.91 -7.34
C GLU A 54 2.31 0.66 -8.85
N LEU A 55 1.32 -0.11 -9.31
CA LEU A 55 1.14 -0.38 -10.74
C LEU A 55 0.77 0.87 -11.53
N GLU A 56 -0.06 1.75 -11.00
CA GLU A 56 -0.45 2.98 -11.71
C GLU A 56 0.72 3.97 -11.80
N THR A 57 1.43 4.18 -10.68
CA THR A 57 2.64 5.01 -10.66
C THR A 57 3.69 4.46 -11.61
N ALA A 58 3.99 3.15 -11.54
CA ALA A 58 4.96 2.52 -12.44
C ALA A 58 4.51 2.58 -13.91
N ARG A 59 3.22 2.46 -14.21
CA ARG A 59 2.71 2.59 -15.59
C ARG A 59 2.94 3.99 -16.14
N HIS A 60 2.74 5.02 -15.32
CA HIS A 60 3.03 6.40 -15.73
C HIS A 60 4.52 6.64 -15.92
N GLU A 61 5.36 6.21 -14.98
CA GLU A 61 6.82 6.40 -15.05
C GLU A 61 7.46 5.62 -16.19
N LEU A 62 6.97 4.41 -16.48
CA LEU A 62 7.52 3.52 -17.49
C LEU A 62 6.79 3.61 -18.83
N HIS A 63 5.94 4.62 -19.05
CA HIS A 63 5.07 4.70 -20.24
C HIS A 63 5.84 4.43 -21.54
N ASP A 64 6.88 5.21 -21.81
CA ASP A 64 7.69 5.08 -23.03
C ASP A 64 8.37 3.70 -23.11
N THR A 65 8.94 3.23 -22.00
CA THR A 65 9.60 1.91 -21.94
C THR A 65 8.61 0.78 -22.30
N LEU A 66 7.40 0.82 -21.72
CA LEU A 66 6.38 -0.20 -21.94
C LEU A 66 5.87 -0.20 -23.39
N THR A 67 5.76 0.96 -24.05
CA THR A 67 5.30 1.04 -25.46
C THR A 67 6.24 0.36 -26.45
N HIS A 68 7.53 0.26 -26.12
CA HIS A 68 8.53 -0.38 -26.98
C HIS A 68 8.67 -1.89 -26.75
N ILE A 69 8.05 -2.45 -25.71
CA ILE A 69 8.11 -3.89 -25.42
C ILE A 69 7.08 -4.62 -26.28
N GLN A 70 7.56 -5.49 -27.16
CA GLN A 70 6.70 -6.34 -27.97
C GLN A 70 6.29 -7.60 -27.18
N PRO A 71 4.97 -7.90 -27.06
CA PRO A 71 4.51 -9.14 -26.45
C PRO A 71 5.08 -10.35 -27.21
N ARG A 72 5.55 -11.34 -26.45
CA ARG A 72 5.98 -12.62 -27.04
C ARG A 72 4.74 -13.33 -27.60
N ALA A 73 4.74 -13.59 -28.91
CA ALA A 73 3.75 -14.47 -29.54
C ALA A 73 3.95 -15.92 -29.03
N ALA A 74 2.82 -16.58 -28.73
CA ALA A 74 2.78 -17.98 -28.28
C ALA A 74 3.09 -18.95 -29.42
#